data_AF-A0A2D7MR39-F1
#
_entry.id   AF-A0A2D7MR39-F1
#
_cell.length_a   1.000
_cell.length_b   1.000
_cell.length_c   1.000
_cell.angle_alpha   90.00
_cell.angle_beta   90.00
_cell.angle_gamma   90.00
#
_symmetry.space_group_name_H-M   'P 1'
#
loop_
_entity.id
_entity.type
_entity.pdbx_description
1 polymer ?
#
loop_
_entity_poly.entity_id
_entity_poly.type
_entity_poly.pdbx_seq_one_letter_code
_entity_poly.pdbx_strand_id
1 'polypeptide(L)'
;MSFENTPLTLHKLLHGDTLIYGGWVPHLTFTFNLTSTKFSVHQHKRTYPERKEIRDKVWELHQKGWGYTKIHKYLINNSYEIGKSRTTVNYMIKKMKKREYILGLQDQIRKYEDFKIQYFRV
;
A
#
# COMPACT_ATOMS: atom_id res chain seq x y z
N MET A 1 60.16 30.75 33.93
CA MET A 1 58.99 29.95 34.34
C MET A 1 58.23 29.57 33.07
N SER A 2 58.62 28.48 32.45
CA SER A 2 58.04 27.98 31.21
C SER A 2 56.87 27.05 31.54
N PHE A 3 55.67 27.40 31.09
CA PHE A 3 54.50 26.53 31.13
C PHE A 3 54.67 25.44 30.07
N GLU A 4 54.85 24.20 30.50
CA GLU A 4 54.83 23.03 29.62
C GLU A 4 53.39 22.80 29.13
N ASN A 5 53.16 23.08 27.85
CA ASN A 5 51.94 22.68 27.15
C ASN A 5 52.03 21.18 26.85
N THR A 6 51.49 20.35 27.73
CA THR A 6 51.25 18.93 27.41
C THR A 6 50.20 18.85 26.29
N PRO A 7 50.50 18.24 25.12
CA PRO A 7 49.51 18.09 24.08
C PRO A 7 48.44 17.10 24.54
N LEU A 8 47.26 17.63 24.88
CA LEU A 8 46.05 16.84 25.06
C LEU A 8 45.73 16.18 23.71
N THR A 9 46.24 14.97 23.51
CA THR A 9 45.86 14.12 22.39
C THR A 9 44.34 13.97 22.39
N LEU A 10 43.71 14.34 21.27
CA LEU A 10 42.25 14.32 21.00
C LEU A 10 41.59 12.98 21.39
N HIS A 11 42.39 11.92 21.49
CA HIS A 11 42.04 10.57 21.93
C HIS A 11 41.44 10.45 23.34
N LYS A 12 41.56 11.45 24.22
CA LYS A 12 41.05 11.40 25.61
C LYS A 12 39.69 12.08 25.84
N LEU A 13 39.15 12.82 24.86
CA LEU A 13 37.92 13.60 25.04
C LEU A 13 36.64 12.81 24.79
N LEU A 14 36.73 11.67 24.13
CA LEU A 14 35.61 10.75 23.96
C LEU A 14 35.90 9.51 24.80
N HIS A 15 35.51 9.55 26.08
CA HIS A 15 35.21 8.35 26.88
C HIS A 15 34.00 7.64 26.26
N GLY A 16 34.13 7.19 25.01
CA GLY A 16 33.23 6.23 24.42
C GLY A 16 33.65 4.88 24.97
N ASP A 17 33.04 4.48 26.09
CA ASP A 17 33.14 3.10 26.54
C ASP A 17 32.81 2.20 25.35
N THR A 18 33.76 1.33 24.99
CA THR A 18 33.51 0.27 24.03
C THR A 18 32.44 -0.60 24.68
N LEU A 19 31.20 -0.59 24.18
CA LEU A 19 30.15 -1.49 24.65
C LEU A 19 30.58 -2.92 24.30
N ILE A 20 31.32 -3.56 25.22
CA ILE A 20 31.69 -4.97 25.14
C ILE A 20 30.43 -5.77 25.46
N TYR A 21 29.52 -5.87 24.50
CA TYR A 21 28.45 -6.86 24.59
C TYR A 21 29.13 -8.23 24.53
N GLY A 22 29.11 -8.98 25.64
CA GLY A 22 29.59 -10.36 25.73
C GLY A 22 28.76 -11.33 24.89
N GLY A 23 28.67 -11.07 23.58
CA GLY A 23 27.89 -11.81 22.59
C GLY A 23 26.42 -11.42 22.47
N TRP A 24 25.89 -10.45 23.22
CA TRP A 24 24.45 -10.12 23.25
C TRP A 24 24.13 -8.71 22.74
N VAL A 25 23.49 -8.57 21.59
CA VAL A 25 23.20 -7.25 20.99
C VAL A 25 21.73 -6.87 21.25
N PRO A 26 21.44 -5.67 21.81
CA PRO A 26 20.07 -5.21 21.99
C PRO A 26 19.42 -4.82 20.67
N HIS A 27 18.17 -5.22 20.50
CA HIS A 27 17.33 -4.91 19.35
C HIS A 27 16.03 -4.29 19.85
N LEU A 28 15.65 -3.15 19.26
CA LEU A 28 14.32 -2.58 19.45
C LEU A 28 13.33 -3.35 18.55
N THR A 29 12.39 -4.02 19.18
CA THR A 29 11.30 -4.76 18.52
C THR A 29 9.99 -4.04 18.77
N PHE A 30 9.15 -3.95 17.74
CA PHE A 30 7.83 -3.37 17.84
C PHE A 30 6.80 -4.19 17.08
N THR A 31 5.62 -4.34 17.68
CA THR A 31 4.48 -5.05 17.10
C THR A 31 3.43 -4.04 16.70
N PHE A 32 2.88 -4.16 15.49
CA PHE A 32 1.84 -3.27 15.01
C PHE A 32 0.81 -4.01 14.16
N ASN A 33 -0.44 -3.53 14.25
CA ASN A 33 -1.53 -4.01 13.43
C ASN A 33 -1.62 -3.19 12.16
N LEU A 34 -1.29 -3.83 11.04
CA LEU A 34 -1.41 -3.26 9.70
C LEU A 34 -2.70 -3.73 9.05
N THR A 35 -3.51 -2.80 8.55
CA THR A 35 -4.57 -3.13 7.60
C THR A 35 -4.16 -2.67 6.22
N SER A 36 -3.96 -3.64 5.35
CA SER A 36 -3.59 -3.40 3.97
C SER A 36 -4.34 -4.35 3.06
N THR A 37 -4.83 -3.81 1.94
CA THR A 37 -5.43 -4.64 0.89
C THR A 37 -4.37 -5.39 0.08
N LYS A 38 -3.07 -5.09 0.27
CA LYS A 38 -1.97 -5.75 -0.44
C LYS A 38 -1.86 -7.23 -0.13
N PHE A 39 -2.18 -7.63 1.11
CA PHE A 39 -2.13 -9.02 1.59
C PHE A 39 -3.43 -9.80 1.35
N SER A 40 -4.43 -9.20 0.70
CA SER A 40 -5.64 -9.93 0.35
C SER A 40 -5.35 -10.96 -0.75
N VAL A 41 -5.81 -12.20 -0.54
CA VAL A 41 -5.80 -13.28 -1.55
C VAL A 41 -6.63 -12.89 -2.79
N HIS A 42 -7.54 -11.93 -2.64
CA HIS A 42 -8.54 -11.61 -3.66
C HIS A 42 -7.90 -10.97 -4.90
N GLN A 43 -8.25 -11.50 -6.08
CA GLN A 43 -7.70 -11.13 -7.41
C GLN A 43 -8.08 -9.72 -7.91
N HIS A 44 -8.31 -8.72 -7.05
CA HIS A 44 -8.62 -7.35 -7.48
C HIS A 44 -7.45 -6.68 -8.22
N LYS A 45 -6.24 -7.22 -8.09
CA LYS A 45 -5.06 -6.85 -8.87
C LYS A 45 -4.99 -7.50 -10.27
N ARG A 46 -5.83 -8.51 -10.56
CA ARG A 46 -5.78 -9.22 -11.85
C ARG A 46 -6.19 -8.31 -13.01
N THR A 47 -5.40 -8.35 -14.06
CA THR A 47 -5.68 -7.66 -15.33
C THR A 47 -6.48 -8.61 -16.22
N TYR A 48 -7.60 -8.12 -16.72
CA TYR A 48 -8.49 -8.82 -17.63
C TYR A 48 -8.50 -8.05 -18.96
N PRO A 49 -7.65 -8.43 -19.93
CA PRO A 49 -7.51 -7.70 -21.19
C PRO A 49 -8.71 -7.90 -22.14
N GLU A 50 -9.40 -9.04 -22.07
CA GLU A 50 -10.41 -9.49 -23.04
C GLU A 50 -11.62 -8.56 -23.22
N ARG A 51 -11.90 -7.70 -22.24
CA ARG A 51 -13.02 -6.74 -22.28
C ARG A 51 -12.62 -5.34 -21.82
N LYS A 52 -11.34 -4.99 -22.00
CA LYS A 52 -10.80 -3.70 -21.56
C LYS A 52 -11.53 -2.53 -22.23
N GLU A 53 -11.69 -2.57 -23.54
CA GLU A 53 -12.29 -1.48 -24.32
C GLU A 53 -13.71 -1.12 -23.87
N ILE A 54 -14.59 -2.12 -23.77
CA ILE A 54 -15.98 -1.92 -23.31
C ILE A 54 -15.99 -1.40 -21.88
N ARG A 55 -15.15 -1.97 -21.00
CA ARG A 55 -15.11 -1.58 -19.58
C ARG A 55 -14.65 -0.13 -19.42
N ASP A 56 -13.61 0.26 -20.15
CA ASP A 56 -13.07 1.61 -20.13
C ASP A 56 -14.13 2.60 -20.66
N LYS A 57 -14.85 2.23 -21.73
CA LYS A 57 -15.94 3.06 -22.27
C LYS A 57 -17.13 3.18 -21.33
N VAL A 58 -17.55 2.08 -20.71
CA VAL A 58 -18.62 2.07 -19.68
C VAL A 58 -18.25 2.99 -18.53
N TRP A 59 -16.99 2.96 -18.10
CA TRP A 59 -16.51 3.79 -17.01
C TRP A 59 -16.49 5.26 -17.39
N GLU A 60 -15.96 5.60 -18.56
CA GLU A 60 -15.97 6.96 -19.11
C GLU A 60 -17.39 7.54 -19.11
N LEU A 61 -18.37 6.80 -19.62
CA LEU A 61 -19.76 7.24 -19.67
C LEU A 61 -20.41 7.34 -18.28
N HIS A 62 -20.07 6.44 -17.36
CA HIS A 62 -20.52 6.51 -15.98
C HIS A 62 -19.98 7.76 -15.27
N GLN A 63 -18.70 8.11 -15.47
CA GLN A 63 -18.12 9.33 -14.90
C GLN A 63 -18.73 10.61 -15.48
N LYS A 64 -19.27 10.55 -16.71
CA LYS A 64 -20.10 11.63 -17.30
C LYS A 64 -21.52 11.71 -16.72
N GLY A 65 -21.86 10.87 -15.73
CA GLY A 65 -23.17 10.87 -15.07
C GLY A 65 -24.26 10.08 -15.80
N TRP A 66 -23.92 9.22 -16.77
CA TRP A 66 -24.94 8.47 -17.51
C TRP A 66 -25.45 7.28 -16.69
N GLY A 67 -26.76 7.09 -16.65
CA GLY A 67 -27.37 5.90 -16.05
C GLY A 67 -27.05 4.62 -16.84
N TYR A 68 -26.93 3.48 -16.15
CA TYR A 68 -26.54 2.20 -16.76
C TYR A 68 -27.45 1.76 -17.93
N THR A 69 -28.74 2.13 -17.91
CA THR A 69 -29.67 1.84 -19.01
C THR A 69 -29.34 2.66 -20.25
N LYS A 70 -28.95 3.94 -20.09
CA LYS A 70 -28.53 4.81 -21.20
C LYS A 70 -27.22 4.33 -21.80
N ILE A 71 -26.27 3.92 -20.95
CA ILE A 71 -24.99 3.34 -21.36
C ILE A 71 -25.21 2.06 -22.16
N HIS A 72 -26.08 1.16 -21.69
CA HIS A 72 -26.38 -0.10 -22.40
C HIS A 72 -26.93 0.15 -23.81
N LYS A 73 -27.89 1.08 -23.96
CA LYS A 73 -28.41 1.47 -25.27
C LYS A 73 -27.33 2.06 -26.18
N TYR A 74 -26.46 2.92 -25.64
CA TYR A 74 -25.34 3.48 -26.39
C TYR A 74 -24.40 2.38 -26.90
N LEU A 75 -24.04 1.42 -26.07
CA LEU A 75 -23.13 0.33 -26.46
C LEU A 75 -23.73 -0.53 -27.58
N ILE A 76 -25.03 -0.84 -27.52
CA ILE A 76 -25.73 -1.57 -28.59
C ILE A 76 -25.73 -0.76 -29.88
N ASN A 77 -26.05 0.53 -29.83
CA ASN A 77 -26.12 1.39 -31.02
C ASN A 77 -24.76 1.61 -31.68
N ASN A 78 -23.66 1.46 -30.94
CA ASN A 78 -22.29 1.59 -31.44
C ASN A 78 -21.63 0.22 -31.70
N SER A 79 -22.43 -0.85 -31.82
CA SER A 79 -21.98 -2.20 -32.19
C SER A 79 -20.94 -2.83 -31.25
N TYR A 80 -20.93 -2.47 -29.96
CA TYR A 80 -20.07 -3.11 -28.98
C TYR A 80 -20.56 -4.53 -28.64
N GLU A 81 -19.63 -5.46 -28.41
CA GLU A 81 -19.94 -6.83 -27.96
C GLU A 81 -20.43 -6.88 -26.51
N ILE A 82 -21.71 -6.59 -26.30
CA ILE A 82 -22.34 -6.63 -24.99
C ILE A 82 -23.49 -7.64 -24.92
N GLY A 83 -23.71 -8.19 -23.73
CA GLY A 83 -24.86 -9.06 -23.47
C GLY A 83 -26.19 -8.30 -23.63
N LYS A 84 -27.23 -9.05 -24.01
CA LYS A 84 -28.59 -8.52 -24.24
C LYS A 84 -29.16 -7.75 -23.03
N SER A 85 -28.78 -8.14 -21.81
CA SER A 85 -29.31 -7.53 -20.60
C SER A 85 -28.58 -6.24 -20.20
N ARG A 86 -29.34 -5.18 -19.92
CA ARG A 86 -28.86 -3.94 -19.29
C ARG A 86 -28.19 -4.14 -17.93
N THR A 87 -28.52 -5.24 -17.22
CA THR A 87 -27.93 -5.54 -15.91
C THR A 87 -26.44 -5.86 -16.02
N THR A 88 -25.96 -6.29 -17.20
CA THR A 88 -24.52 -6.50 -17.45
C THR A 88 -23.71 -5.24 -17.20
N VAL A 89 -24.18 -4.08 -17.69
CA VAL A 89 -23.57 -2.77 -17.45
C VAL A 89 -23.59 -2.40 -15.98
N ASN A 90 -24.70 -2.65 -15.29
CA ASN A 90 -24.81 -2.38 -13.85
C ASN A 90 -23.78 -3.19 -13.04
N TYR A 91 -23.62 -4.49 -13.35
CA TYR A 91 -22.61 -5.33 -12.70
C TYR A 91 -21.18 -4.87 -13.01
N MET A 92 -20.90 -4.42 -14.24
CA MET A 92 -19.60 -3.84 -14.59
C MET A 92 -19.29 -2.62 -13.72
N ILE A 93 -20.21 -1.66 -13.66
CA ILE A 93 -20.06 -0.46 -12.82
C ILE A 93 -19.85 -0.84 -11.35
N LYS A 94 -20.66 -1.76 -10.81
CA LYS A 94 -20.52 -2.22 -9.41
C LYS A 94 -19.15 -2.84 -9.13
N LYS A 95 -18.64 -3.67 -10.05
CA LYS A 95 -17.30 -4.27 -9.94
C LYS A 95 -16.19 -3.22 -10.02
N MET A 96 -16.34 -2.21 -10.88
CA MET A 96 -15.37 -1.12 -11.00
C MET A 96 -15.32 -0.23 -9.77
N LYS A 97 -16.48 0.19 -9.22
CA LYS A 97 -16.55 0.93 -7.95
C LYS A 97 -15.88 0.17 -6.81
N LYS A 98 -16.16 -1.13 -6.69
CA LYS A 98 -15.51 -1.99 -5.68
C LYS A 98 -13.98 -2.02 -5.88
N ARG A 99 -13.51 -2.11 -7.13
CA ARG A 99 -12.07 -2.14 -7.45
C ARG A 99 -11.40 -0.79 -7.15
N GLU A 100 -12.02 0.33 -7.52
CA GLU A 100 -11.54 1.67 -7.22
C GLU A 100 -11.43 1.90 -5.71
N TYR A 101 -12.46 1.52 -4.94
CA TYR A 101 -12.43 1.56 -3.48
C TYR A 101 -11.25 0.75 -2.91
N ILE A 102 -11.11 -0.51 -3.35
CA ILE A 102 -10.06 -1.42 -2.89
C ILE A 102 -8.65 -0.94 -3.24
N LEU A 103 -8.46 -0.37 -4.44
CA LEU A 103 -7.17 0.15 -4.87
C LEU A 103 -6.84 1.51 -4.26
N GLY A 104 -7.86 2.32 -3.97
CA GLY A 104 -7.71 3.61 -3.29
C GLY A 104 -7.54 3.50 -1.77
N LEU A 105 -7.76 2.32 -1.19
CA LEU A 105 -7.46 2.05 0.22
C LEU A 105 -5.95 2.18 0.45
N GLN A 106 -5.56 3.27 1.11
CA GLN A 106 -4.20 3.46 1.58
C GLN A 106 -3.91 2.46 2.72
N ASP A 107 -2.68 1.93 2.74
CA ASP A 107 -2.24 1.10 3.86
C ASP A 107 -2.22 1.94 5.14
N GLN A 108 -2.90 1.46 6.17
CA GLN A 108 -3.00 2.18 7.44
C GLN A 108 -2.50 1.29 8.57
N ILE A 109 -1.51 1.80 9.31
CA ILE A 109 -1.13 1.27 10.61
C ILE A 109 -2.27 1.65 11.56
N ARG A 110 -3.03 0.66 12.03
CA ARG A 110 -4.17 0.89 12.91
C ARG A 110 -3.74 1.17 14.33
N LYS A 111 -2.73 0.44 14.81
CA LYS A 111 -2.29 0.51 16.20
C LYS A 111 -0.88 -0.07 16.34
N TYR A 112 -0.04 0.60 17.12
CA TYR A 112 1.16 0.01 17.69
C TYR A 112 0.75 -0.71 18.98
N GLU A 113 1.06 -2.00 19.06
CA GLU A 113 0.67 -2.83 20.21
C GLU A 113 1.71 -2.79 21.31
N ASP A 114 2.99 -2.84 20.95
CA ASP A 114 4.05 -3.02 21.92
C ASP A 114 5.42 -2.59 21.38
N PHE A 115 6.28 -2.14 22.28
CA PHE A 115 7.68 -1.77 22.02
C PHE A 115 8.56 -2.39 23.09
N LYS A 116 9.50 -3.25 22.68
CA LYS A 116 10.36 -4.03 23.58
C LYS A 116 11.81 -3.99 23.13
N ILE A 117 12.73 -3.90 24.09
CA ILE A 117 14.15 -4.12 23.86
C ILE A 117 14.43 -5.60 24.13
N GLN A 118 14.90 -6.32 23.12
CA GLN A 118 15.25 -7.74 23.19
C GLN A 118 16.74 -7.92 22.91
N TYR A 119 17.41 -8.77 23.69
CA TYR A 119 18.83 -9.08 23.48
C TYR A 119 18.95 -10.39 22.72
N PHE A 120 19.59 -10.35 21.55
CA PHE A 120 19.87 -11.54 20.74
C PHE A 120 21.36 -11.87 20.80
N ARG A 121 21.66 -13.16 20.88
CA ARG A 121 23.04 -13.65 20.86
C ARG A 121 23.55 -13.66 19.42
N VAL A 122 24.72 -13.06 19.18
CA VAL A 122 25.44 -13.09 17.90
C VAL A 122 26.33 -14.32 17.82
#